data_AF-A0A1M7TV69-F1
#
_entry.id   AF-A0A1M7TV69-F1
#
_cell.length_a   1.000
_cell.length_b   1.000
_cell.length_c   1.000
_cell.angle_alpha   90.00
_cell.angle_beta   90.00
_cell.angle_gamma   90.00
#
_symmetry.space_group_name_H-M   'P 1'
#
loop_
_entity.id
_entity.type
_entity.pdbx_description
1 polymer ?
#
loop_
_entity_poly.entity_id
_entity_poly.type
_entity_poly.pdbx_seq_one_letter_code
_entity_poly.pdbx_strand_id
1 'polypeptide(L)'
;MRSALENRISRRKFAKELITDQEKAKIIALVNELNEASGLAMTFLADGSHAFQKLSKSYGLFTNVRSLIVMKGKKELQDFRLLWRRVSSCYH
;
A
#
# COMPACT_ATOMS: atom_id res chain seq x y z
N MET A 1 6.01 8.33 -19.87
CA MET A 1 5.00 7.41 -19.27
C MET A 1 5.40 5.94 -19.33
N ARG A 2 5.78 5.37 -20.49
CA ARG A 2 6.17 3.94 -20.62
C ARG A 2 7.31 3.49 -19.69
N SER A 3 8.35 4.31 -19.58
CA SER A 3 9.51 4.01 -18.72
C SER A 3 9.15 3.77 -17.25
N ALA A 4 8.13 4.44 -16.70
CA ALA A 4 7.72 4.23 -15.31
C ALA A 4 7.06 2.86 -15.10
N LEU A 5 6.33 2.36 -16.11
CA LEU A 5 5.71 1.03 -16.07
C LEU A 5 6.76 -0.07 -16.23
N GLU A 6 7.71 0.13 -17.15
CA GLU A 6 8.80 -0.82 -17.43
C GLU A 6 9.74 -0.97 -16.22
N ASN A 7 10.03 0.12 -15.53
CA ASN A 7 10.89 0.13 -14.34
C ASN A 7 10.16 -0.21 -13.04
N ARG A 8 8.83 -0.40 -13.08
CA ARG A 8 8.05 -0.71 -11.88
C ARG A 8 8.30 -2.16 -11.47
N ILE A 9 9.06 -2.34 -10.39
CA ILE A 9 9.31 -3.65 -9.79
C ILE A 9 8.80 -3.71 -8.35
N SER A 10 8.43 -4.91 -7.90
CA SER A 10 8.08 -5.13 -6.49
C SER A 10 9.34 -5.12 -5.62
N ARG A 11 9.59 -4.01 -4.93
CA ARG A 11 10.68 -3.87 -3.96
C ARG A 11 10.17 -4.26 -2.57
N ARG A 12 10.99 -5.03 -1.83
CA ARG A 12 10.67 -5.49 -0.47
C ARG A 12 11.62 -4.98 0.62
N LYS A 13 12.74 -4.35 0.21
CA LYS A 13 13.72 -3.74 1.09
C LYS A 13 13.78 -2.25 0.78
N PHE A 14 13.66 -1.42 1.82
CA PHE A 14 13.63 0.04 1.69
C PHE A 14 14.80 0.68 2.44
N ALA A 15 15.21 1.86 1.97
CA ALA A 15 16.19 2.68 2.68
C ALA A 15 15.57 3.22 3.99
N LYS A 16 16.42 3.55 4.96
CA LYS A 16 15.98 4.16 6.22
C LYS A 16 15.65 5.66 6.09
N GLU A 17 16.00 6.23 4.95
CA GLU A 17 15.76 7.63 4.59
C GLU A 17 14.27 7.96 4.56
N LEU A 18 13.95 9.18 4.98
CA LEU A 18 12.59 9.68 4.98
C LEU A 18 12.24 10.22 3.60
N ILE A 19 10.98 10.01 3.20
CA ILE A 19 10.42 10.69 2.04
C ILE A 19 10.32 12.18 2.38
N THR A 20 10.70 13.05 1.45
CA THR A 20 10.65 14.50 1.68
C THR A 20 9.21 15.00 1.79
N ASP A 21 9.00 16.13 2.47
CA ASP A 21 7.67 16.72 2.61
C ASP A 21 7.03 17.08 1.26
N GLN A 22 7.86 17.49 0.29
CA GLN A 22 7.40 17.80 -1.06
C GLN A 22 6.89 16.54 -1.78
N GLU A 23 7.59 15.42 -1.69
CA GLU A 23 7.16 14.14 -2.27
C GLU A 23 5.90 13.63 -1.57
N LYS A 24 5.84 13.73 -0.24
CA LYS A 24 4.66 13.37 0.55
C LYS A 24 3.43 14.17 0.12
N ALA A 25 3.56 15.48 -0.05
CA ALA A 25 2.47 16.34 -0.51
C ALA A 25 1.97 15.91 -1.91
N LYS A 26 2.89 15.60 -2.83
CA LYS A 26 2.54 15.09 -4.17
C LYS A 26 1.78 13.76 -4.10
N ILE A 27 2.24 12.82 -3.27
CA ILE A 27 1.56 11.53 -3.09
C ILE A 27 0.15 11.72 -2.54
N ILE A 28 -0.03 12.58 -1.53
CA ILE A 28 -1.34 12.86 -0.93
C ILE A 28 -2.29 13.49 -1.96
N ALA A 29 -1.81 14.45 -2.75
CA ALA A 29 -2.60 15.08 -3.81
C ALA A 29 -3.10 14.05 -4.84
N LEU A 30 -2.19 13.19 -5.33
CA LEU A 30 -2.54 12.12 -6.27
C LEU A 30 -3.52 11.10 -5.67
N VAL A 31 -3.36 10.76 -4.39
CA VAL A 31 -4.30 9.86 -3.70
C VAL A 31 -5.70 10.47 -3.65
N ASN A 32 -5.81 11.77 -3.34
CA ASN A 32 -7.09 12.46 -3.28
C ASN A 32 -7.77 12.52 -4.65
N GLU A 33 -7.02 12.92 -5.69
CA GLU A 33 -7.52 12.95 -7.08
C GLU A 33 -8.04 11.57 -7.52
N LEU A 34 -7.28 10.51 -7.24
CA LEU A 34 -7.68 9.14 -7.59
C LEU A 34 -8.89 8.68 -6.78
N ASN A 35 -8.97 9.01 -5.49
CA ASN A 35 -10.13 8.68 -4.66
C ASN A 35 -11.40 9.35 -5.20
N GLU A 36 -11.33 10.62 -5.60
CA GLU A 36 -12.45 11.35 -6.21
C GLU A 36 -12.87 10.74 -7.55
N ALA A 37 -11.92 10.40 -8.41
CA ALA A 37 -12.20 9.86 -9.74
C ALA A 37 -12.75 8.42 -9.72
N SER A 38 -12.29 7.58 -8.79
CA SER A 38 -12.58 6.14 -8.78
C SER A 38 -13.53 5.69 -7.67
N GLY A 39 -13.83 6.55 -6.71
CA GLY A 39 -14.59 6.18 -5.50
C GLY A 39 -13.83 5.26 -4.55
N LEU A 40 -12.51 5.08 -4.75
CA LEU A 40 -11.64 4.35 -3.84
C LEU A 40 -11.46 5.12 -2.52
N ALA A 41 -11.09 4.40 -1.46
CA ALA A 41 -10.78 4.97 -0.15
C ALA A 41 -9.33 4.65 0.22
N MET A 42 -8.40 5.28 -0.49
CA MET A 42 -6.96 5.22 -0.20
C MET A 42 -6.54 6.28 0.81
N THR A 43 -5.57 5.98 1.66
CA THR A 43 -5.01 6.93 2.64
C THR A 43 -3.50 6.74 2.74
N PHE A 44 -2.75 7.83 2.70
CA PHE A 44 -1.32 7.81 2.96
C PHE A 44 -1.05 7.85 4.47
N LEU A 45 -0.23 6.92 4.97
CA LEU A 45 0.23 6.85 6.34
C LEU A 45 1.74 7.09 6.36
N ALA A 46 2.18 8.18 6.98
CA ALA A 46 3.59 8.56 7.01
C ALA A 46 4.44 7.66 7.94
N ASP A 47 3.86 7.15 9.02
CA ASP A 47 4.49 6.17 9.90
C ASP A 47 3.57 4.97 10.15
N GLY A 48 3.82 3.92 9.38
CA GLY A 48 3.24 2.60 9.54
C GLY A 48 4.25 1.55 9.99
N SER A 49 5.43 1.96 10.43
CA SER A 49 6.52 1.04 10.80
C SER A 49 6.10 0.02 11.87
N HIS A 50 5.27 0.45 12.82
CA HIS A 50 4.72 -0.40 13.87
C HIS A 50 3.92 -1.62 13.33
N ALA A 51 3.28 -1.50 12.17
CA ALA A 51 2.52 -2.60 11.56
C ALA A 51 3.44 -3.74 11.06
N PHE A 52 4.73 -3.46 10.86
CA PHE A 52 5.73 -4.40 10.36
C PHE A 52 6.74 -4.84 11.44
N GLN A 53 6.66 -4.28 12.66
CA GLN A 53 7.50 -4.68 13.80
C GLN A 53 7.00 -5.97 14.47
N LYS A 54 5.70 -6.26 14.41
CA LYS A 54 5.13 -7.49 14.97
C LYS A 54 5.23 -8.61 13.92
N LEU A 55 6.09 -9.60 14.20
CA LEU A 55 6.35 -10.82 13.40
C LEU A 55 5.11 -11.67 13.07
N SER A 56 3.92 -11.33 13.59
CA SER A 56 2.76 -12.22 13.61
C SER A 56 1.85 -12.17 12.37
N LYS A 57 2.19 -11.35 11.36
CA LYS A 57 1.47 -11.33 10.08
C LYS A 57 2.48 -11.40 8.94
N SER A 58 2.43 -12.49 8.17
CA SER A 58 3.33 -12.81 7.07
C SER A 58 3.13 -11.88 5.86
N TYR A 59 3.42 -10.59 6.02
CA TYR A 59 3.43 -9.65 4.89
C TYR A 59 4.61 -9.89 3.94
N GLY A 60 5.42 -10.96 4.11
CA GLY A 60 6.39 -11.39 3.12
C GLY A 60 7.69 -10.58 3.13
N LEU A 61 8.46 -10.71 4.21
CA LEU A 61 9.85 -10.23 4.36
C LEU A 61 10.07 -8.75 4.00
N PHE A 62 9.05 -7.89 4.19
CA PHE A 62 9.24 -6.46 4.09
C PHE A 62 10.16 -5.97 5.20
N THR A 63 11.16 -5.17 4.84
CA THR A 63 12.14 -4.63 5.78
C THR A 63 12.28 -3.12 5.61
N ASN A 64 12.42 -2.41 6.75
CA ASN A 64 12.53 -0.95 6.84
C ASN A 64 11.35 -0.18 6.20
N VAL A 65 10.12 -0.71 6.27
CA VAL A 65 8.95 0.02 5.80
C VAL A 65 8.59 1.11 6.81
N ARG A 66 8.49 2.35 6.34
CA ARG A 66 8.03 3.51 7.13
C ARG A 66 6.65 3.97 6.66
N SER A 67 6.59 4.53 5.46
CA SER A 67 5.35 5.06 4.90
C SER A 67 4.55 3.99 4.16
N LEU A 68 3.22 4.09 4.19
CA LEU A 68 2.29 3.16 3.57
C LEU A 68 1.19 3.91 2.83
N ILE A 69 0.65 3.28 1.78
CA ILE A 69 -0.66 3.64 1.24
C ILE A 69 -1.62 2.51 1.62
N VAL A 70 -2.65 2.86 2.39
CA VAL A 70 -3.67 1.92 2.85
C VAL A 70 -4.91 2.10 1.99
N MET A 71 -5.35 1.04 1.35
CA MET A 71 -6.62 1.02 0.62
C MET A 71 -7.68 0.33 1.47
N LYS A 72 -8.75 1.04 1.81
CA LYS A 72 -9.86 0.51 2.60
C LYS A 72 -11.00 0.13 1.66
N GLY A 73 -11.42 -1.13 1.68
CA GLY A 73 -12.65 -1.57 1.01
C GLY A 73 -13.87 -1.21 1.86
N LYS A 74 -14.95 -0.69 1.25
CA LYS A 74 -16.24 -0.60 1.93
C LYS A 74 -16.75 -2.02 2.20
N LYS A 75 -16.95 -2.38 3.46
CA LYS A 75 -17.38 -3.72 3.90
C LYS A 75 -18.74 -4.13 3.31
N GLU A 76 -19.54 -3.13 2.92
CA GLU A 76 -20.88 -3.27 2.33
C GLU A 76 -20.85 -3.65 0.84
N LEU A 77 -19.72 -3.46 0.14
CA LEU A 77 -19.54 -3.92 -1.23
C LEU A 77 -19.22 -5.44 -1.18
N GLN A 78 -20.20 -6.25 -1.60
CA GLN A 78 -20.19 -7.72 -1.48
C GLN A 78 -18.94 -8.41 -2.08
N ASP A 79 -18.27 -7.77 -3.04
CA ASP A 79 -17.11 -8.35 -3.75
C ASP A 79 -15.82 -8.44 -2.93
N PHE A 80 -15.67 -7.69 -1.84
CA PHE A 80 -14.43 -7.77 -1.04
C PHE A 80 -14.32 -9.09 -0.24
N ARG A 81 -15.41 -9.87 -0.10
CA ARG A 81 -15.38 -11.16 0.60
C ARG A 81 -14.78 -12.29 -0.25
N LEU A 82 -14.83 -12.20 -1.60
CA LEU A 82 -14.35 -13.25 -2.50
C LEU A 82 -12.83 -13.17 -2.75
N LEU A 83 -12.25 -11.98 -2.76
CA LEU A 83 -10.79 -11.79 -2.92
C LEU A 83 -9.98 -12.36 -1.74
N TRP A 84 -10.53 -12.32 -0.52
CA TRP A 84 -9.88 -12.89 0.66
C TRP A 84 -9.88 -14.43 0.69
N ARG A 85 -10.82 -15.10 0.01
CA ARG A 85 -10.85 -16.57 -0.05
C ARG A 85 -9.81 -17.15 -1.02
N ARG A 86 -9.45 -16.42 -2.08
CA ARG A 86 -8.53 -16.93 -3.11
C ARG A 86 -7.06 -16.85 -2.70
N VAL A 87 -6.68 -15.87 -1.88
CA VAL A 87 -5.29 -15.70 -1.39
C VAL A 87 -4.93 -16.75 -0.32
N SER A 88 -5.89 -17.25 0.46
CA SER A 88 -5.66 -18.31 1.44
C SER A 88 -5.42 -19.69 0.82
N SER A 89 -5.70 -19.88 -0.47
CA SER A 89 -5.55 -21.17 -1.16
C SER A 89 -4.15 -21.37 -1.78
N CYS A 90 -3.27 -20.38 -1.73
CA CYS A 90 -1.90 -20.47 -2.26
C CYS A 90 -0.83 -20.68 -1.17
N TYR A 91 -1.24 -20.91 0.08
CA TYR A 91 -0.38 -21.38 1.15
C TYR A 91 -0.82 -22.77 1.59
N HIS A 92 -0.44 -23.76 0.79
CA HIS A 92 -0.24 -25.13 1.21
C HIS A 92 1.00 -25.67 0.50
#